data_AF-A0A7K4FG76-F1
#
_entry.id   AF-A0A7K4FG76-F1
#
_cell.length_a   1.000
_cell.length_b   1.000
_cell.length_c   1.000
_cell.angle_alpha   90.00
_cell.angle_beta   90.00
_cell.angle_gamma   90.00
#
_symmetry.space_group_name_H-M   'P 1'
#
loop_
_entity.id
_entity.type
_entity.pdbx_description
1 polymer ?
#
loop_
_entity_poly.entity_id
_entity_poly.type
_entity_poly.pdbx_seq_one_letter_code
_entity_poly.pdbx_strand_id
1 'polypeptide(L)'
;MRSVRWLGLFGLYIGAQLVALALAVPFRSAGLSSGANPSSLTTPLVLIAAVILAPIVILLLARRQGLLVGLRHLLLIAIAGALYFTVLESLLVALPASWLLSPMSAEITLVPAVPLAAMVAAGLYLALLMDPQWYIVDLAGFVAAGGLIAILGISFAILPVFILLIALAVYDAIAVYRTKHMIRLADIVTEMKLPILMVMPESADYDYTAAPPLSETRKVPIEERAATFMGLGDVVIPGILVVSAFIWLPSSPRILGLSASLWVALGALVGSLVGYAVLMRRVNRGEAQAGLPFLNGGALVGYILTFLLIYHSATLGLTGGL
;
A
#
# COMPACT_ATOMS: atom_id res chain seq x y z
N MET A 1 -16.00 9.18 -19.57
CA MET A 1 -14.75 9.85 -19.17
C MET A 1 -14.50 9.74 -17.66
N ARG A 2 -15.45 10.12 -16.79
CA ARG A 2 -15.41 9.82 -15.34
C ARG A 2 -15.04 8.35 -15.01
N SER A 3 -15.64 7.37 -15.69
CA SER A 3 -15.41 5.95 -15.45
C SER A 3 -13.96 5.49 -15.63
N VAL A 4 -13.20 6.08 -16.56
CA VAL A 4 -11.84 5.65 -16.90
C VAL A 4 -10.88 5.91 -15.74
N ARG A 5 -11.02 7.06 -15.05
CA ARG A 5 -10.16 7.45 -13.93
C ARG A 5 -10.36 6.56 -12.70
N TRP A 6 -11.61 6.22 -12.41
CA TRP A 6 -11.94 5.30 -11.32
C TRP A 6 -11.44 3.89 -11.61
N LEU A 7 -11.64 3.41 -12.85
CA LEU A 7 -11.16 2.10 -13.27
C LEU A 7 -9.63 2.01 -13.25
N GLY A 8 -8.93 3.10 -13.60
CA GLY A 8 -7.48 3.17 -13.51
C GLY A 8 -6.97 3.06 -12.07
N LEU A 9 -7.47 3.90 -11.15
CA LEU A 9 -7.10 3.82 -9.73
C LEU A 9 -7.49 2.48 -9.10
N PHE A 10 -8.66 1.95 -9.48
CA PHE A 10 -9.11 0.62 -9.07
C PHE A 10 -8.18 -0.48 -9.58
N GLY A 11 -7.70 -0.38 -10.81
CA GLY A 11 -6.70 -1.28 -11.39
C GLY A 11 -5.37 -1.23 -10.65
N LEU A 12 -4.87 -0.03 -10.34
CA LEU A 12 -3.65 0.14 -9.52
C LEU A 12 -3.83 -0.43 -8.11
N TYR A 13 -4.99 -0.20 -7.49
CA TYR A 13 -5.33 -0.73 -6.17
C TYR A 13 -5.31 -2.26 -6.14
N ILE A 14 -6.02 -2.92 -7.06
CA ILE A 14 -6.05 -4.37 -7.16
C ILE A 14 -4.67 -4.91 -7.51
N GLY A 15 -4.01 -4.31 -8.51
CA GLY A 15 -2.70 -4.74 -8.95
C GLY A 15 -1.67 -4.72 -7.82
N ALA A 16 -1.67 -3.69 -6.97
CA ALA A 16 -0.74 -3.59 -5.85
C ALA A 16 -0.96 -4.72 -4.84
N GLN A 17 -2.23 -5.09 -4.57
CA GLN A 17 -2.56 -6.21 -3.69
C GLN A 17 -2.21 -7.57 -4.29
N LEU A 18 -2.41 -7.76 -5.60
CA LEU A 18 -2.02 -8.99 -6.30
C LEU A 18 -0.50 -9.16 -6.32
N VAL A 19 0.25 -8.07 -6.57
CA VAL A 19 1.71 -8.06 -6.44
C VAL A 19 2.11 -8.42 -5.01
N ALA A 20 1.47 -7.83 -4.00
CA ALA A 20 1.79 -8.15 -2.62
C ALA A 20 1.53 -9.62 -2.26
N LEU A 21 0.42 -10.21 -2.72
CA LEU A 21 0.12 -11.63 -2.54
C LEU A 21 1.16 -12.53 -3.23
N ALA A 22 1.60 -12.16 -4.43
CA ALA A 22 2.65 -12.88 -5.15
C ALA A 22 4.00 -12.81 -4.43
N LEU A 23 4.33 -11.67 -3.81
CA LEU A 23 5.58 -11.45 -3.07
C LEU A 23 5.57 -12.01 -1.65
N ALA A 24 4.40 -12.26 -1.06
CA ALA A 24 4.28 -12.64 0.34
C ALA A 24 5.04 -13.93 0.69
N VAL A 25 4.92 -14.97 -0.14
CA VAL A 25 5.62 -16.26 0.08
C VAL A 25 7.14 -16.10 -0.12
N PRO A 26 7.63 -15.54 -1.25
CA PRO A 26 9.04 -15.18 -1.44
C PRO A 26 9.64 -14.46 -0.23
N PHE A 27 9.01 -13.37 0.21
CA PHE A 27 9.54 -12.53 1.27
C PHE A 27 9.55 -13.24 2.62
N ARG A 28 8.55 -14.08 2.89
CA ARG A 28 8.54 -14.92 4.08
C ARG A 28 9.67 -15.95 4.05
N SER A 29 9.92 -16.58 2.89
CA SER A 29 11.02 -17.55 2.75
C SER A 29 12.41 -16.92 2.86
N ALA A 30 12.55 -15.65 2.44
CA ALA A 30 13.77 -14.87 2.60
C ALA A 30 13.97 -14.33 4.04
N GLY A 31 13.02 -14.59 4.95
CA GLY A 31 13.14 -14.18 6.36
C GLY A 31 12.89 -12.70 6.61
N LEU A 32 12.16 -12.02 5.72
CA LEU A 32 11.97 -10.55 5.75
C LEU A 32 10.90 -10.07 6.73
N SER A 33 10.33 -10.97 7.53
CA SER A 33 9.34 -10.63 8.56
C SER A 33 9.98 -9.84 9.71
N SER A 34 9.29 -8.80 10.19
CA SER A 34 9.71 -7.97 11.31
C SER A 34 9.62 -8.70 12.66
N GLY A 35 10.65 -9.47 13.01
CA GLY A 35 10.95 -9.92 14.38
C GLY A 35 10.25 -11.19 14.88
N ALA A 36 10.75 -11.71 16.01
CA ALA A 36 10.55 -13.06 16.52
C ALA A 36 9.10 -13.48 16.86
N ASN A 37 8.14 -12.54 16.98
CA ASN A 37 6.75 -12.86 17.34
C ASN A 37 5.70 -12.05 16.52
N PRO A 38 5.09 -12.66 15.49
CA PRO A 38 4.05 -12.06 14.65
C PRO A 38 2.77 -11.66 15.40
N SER A 39 2.52 -12.23 16.58
CA SER A 39 1.34 -11.94 17.40
C SER A 39 1.57 -10.80 18.41
N SER A 40 2.79 -10.24 18.47
CA SER A 40 3.11 -9.14 19.38
C SER A 40 2.26 -7.89 19.09
N LEU A 41 1.72 -7.28 20.14
CA LEU A 41 0.97 -6.03 20.05
C LEU A 41 1.87 -4.79 20.12
N THR A 42 3.12 -4.91 20.56
CA THR A 42 4.02 -3.76 20.73
C THR A 42 4.46 -3.19 19.38
N THR A 43 4.90 -4.04 18.45
CA THR A 43 5.37 -3.61 17.12
C THR A 43 4.28 -2.89 16.31
N PRO A 44 3.02 -3.38 16.22
CA PRO A 44 1.92 -2.64 15.61
C PRO A 44 1.64 -1.31 16.29
N LEU A 45 1.70 -1.24 17.62
CA LEU A 45 1.49 0.03 18.35
C LEU A 45 2.58 1.06 18.02
N VAL A 46 3.84 0.62 17.92
CA VAL A 46 4.95 1.47 17.46
C VAL A 46 4.72 1.94 16.03
N LEU A 47 4.25 1.06 15.14
CA LEU A 47 3.91 1.41 13.76
C LEU A 47 2.76 2.43 13.71
N ILE A 48 1.69 2.23 14.49
CA ILE A 48 0.57 3.18 14.59
C ILE A 48 1.10 4.54 15.07
N ALA A 49 1.91 4.57 16.12
CA ALA A 49 2.52 5.80 16.61
C ALA A 49 3.37 6.48 15.52
N ALA A 50 4.21 5.73 14.80
CA ALA A 50 5.02 6.26 13.71
C ALA A 50 4.15 6.84 12.57
N VAL A 51 3.09 6.14 12.16
CA VAL A 51 2.15 6.59 11.11
C VAL A 51 1.38 7.84 11.52
N ILE A 52 1.00 7.97 12.80
CA ILE A 52 0.31 9.16 13.32
C ILE A 52 1.28 10.34 13.46
N LEU A 53 2.52 10.09 13.91
CA LEU A 53 3.52 11.12 14.13
C LEU A 53 4.14 11.64 12.83
N ALA A 54 4.33 10.79 11.82
CA ALA A 54 4.98 11.17 10.56
C ALA A 54 4.32 12.39 9.88
N PRO A 55 2.99 12.45 9.68
CA PRO A 55 2.28 13.64 9.20
C PRO A 55 2.63 14.92 9.98
N ILE A 56 2.67 14.83 11.31
CA ILE A 56 2.92 15.96 12.20
C ILE A 56 4.36 16.44 12.05
N VAL A 57 5.31 15.51 12.01
CA VAL A 57 6.74 15.78 11.80
C VAL A 57 6.96 16.44 10.44
N ILE A 58 6.31 15.94 9.38
CA ILE A 58 6.38 16.54 8.04
C ILE A 58 5.87 17.98 8.08
N LEU A 59 4.72 18.27 8.72
CA LEU A 59 4.23 19.64 8.85
C LEU A 59 5.16 20.56 9.65
N LEU A 60 5.84 20.03 10.67
CA LEU A 60 6.80 20.81 11.46
C LEU A 60 8.04 21.14 10.62
N LEU A 61 8.57 20.17 9.87
CA LEU A 61 9.70 20.35 8.96
C LEU A 61 9.35 21.29 7.79
N ALA A 62 8.08 21.28 7.36
CA ALA A 62 7.57 22.15 6.30
C ALA A 62 7.72 23.64 6.56
N ARG A 63 7.93 24.05 7.82
CA ARG A 63 8.18 25.44 8.17
C ARG A 63 9.55 25.97 7.72
N ARG A 64 10.50 25.10 7.33
CA ARG A 64 11.85 25.48 6.90
C ARG A 64 12.16 24.88 5.53
N GLN A 65 12.31 25.72 4.52
CA GLN A 65 12.57 25.30 3.14
C GLN A 65 13.76 24.33 2.99
N GLY A 66 14.89 24.59 3.66
CA GLY A 66 16.05 23.69 3.61
C GLY A 66 15.78 22.28 4.16
N LEU A 67 14.92 22.16 5.18
CA LEU A 67 14.54 20.86 5.75
C LEU A 67 13.54 20.12 4.85
N LEU A 68 12.68 20.84 4.13
CA LEU A 68 11.78 20.26 3.13
C LEU A 68 12.53 19.61 1.98
N VAL A 69 13.55 20.28 1.43
CA VAL A 69 14.38 19.71 0.36
C VAL A 69 15.10 18.46 0.87
N GLY A 70 15.67 18.52 2.08
CA GLY A 70 16.32 17.36 2.71
C GLY A 70 15.35 16.19 2.92
N LEU A 71 14.12 16.47 3.39
CA LEU A 71 13.07 15.47 3.57
C LEU A 71 12.67 14.83 2.24
N ARG A 72 12.53 15.62 1.17
CA ARG A 72 12.23 15.09 -0.17
C ARG A 72 13.30 14.09 -0.61
N HIS A 73 14.58 14.46 -0.53
CA HIS A 73 15.66 13.54 -0.89
C HIS A 73 15.71 12.29 -0.01
N LEU A 74 15.53 12.45 1.30
CA LEU A 74 15.45 11.32 2.24
C LEU A 74 14.33 10.35 1.84
N LEU A 75 13.15 10.86 1.54
CA LEU A 75 12.00 10.03 1.13
C LEU A 75 12.25 9.34 -0.21
N LEU A 76 12.81 10.04 -1.20
CA LEU A 76 13.16 9.44 -2.49
C LEU A 76 14.22 8.35 -2.36
N ILE A 77 15.23 8.53 -1.50
CA ILE A 77 16.23 7.50 -1.19
C ILE A 77 15.56 6.31 -0.50
N ALA A 78 14.66 6.54 0.45
CA ALA A 78 13.92 5.47 1.12
C ALA A 78 13.06 4.66 0.14
N ILE A 79 12.36 5.34 -0.78
CA ILE A 79 11.57 4.71 -1.85
C ILE A 79 12.47 3.92 -2.80
N ALA A 80 13.61 4.47 -3.22
CA ALA A 80 14.57 3.79 -4.08
C ALA A 80 15.17 2.55 -3.39
N GLY A 81 15.49 2.64 -2.10
CA GLY A 81 15.96 1.51 -1.30
C GLY A 81 14.89 0.42 -1.15
N ALA A 82 13.65 0.79 -0.86
CA ALA A 82 12.53 -0.14 -0.79
C ALA A 82 12.28 -0.82 -2.15
N LEU A 83 12.39 -0.07 -3.25
CA LEU A 83 12.28 -0.59 -4.60
C LEU A 83 13.42 -1.55 -4.94
N TYR A 84 14.67 -1.17 -4.65
CA TYR A 84 15.84 -2.04 -4.82
C TYR A 84 15.61 -3.38 -4.14
N PHE A 85 15.20 -3.34 -2.88
CA PHE A 85 14.96 -4.52 -2.08
C PHE A 85 13.81 -5.38 -2.65
N THR A 86 12.70 -4.74 -3.01
CA THR A 86 11.54 -5.42 -3.59
C THR A 86 11.91 -6.12 -4.91
N VAL A 87 12.64 -5.44 -5.79
CA VAL A 87 13.08 -5.98 -7.09
C VAL A 87 14.10 -7.09 -6.91
N LEU A 88 15.07 -6.91 -5.99
CA LEU A 88 16.09 -7.91 -5.70
C LEU A 88 15.44 -9.23 -5.27
N GLU A 89 14.59 -9.20 -4.26
CA GLU A 89 13.91 -10.39 -3.73
C GLU A 89 12.99 -11.03 -4.77
N SER A 90 12.35 -10.21 -5.60
CA SER A 90 11.55 -10.70 -6.73
C SER A 90 12.41 -11.44 -7.76
N LEU A 91 13.60 -10.92 -8.10
CA LEU A 91 14.52 -11.54 -9.06
C LEU A 91 15.13 -12.83 -8.52
N LEU A 92 15.49 -12.87 -7.23
CA LEU A 92 16.03 -14.05 -6.57
C LEU A 92 15.06 -15.23 -6.65
N VAL A 93 13.75 -14.96 -6.64
CA VAL A 93 12.73 -15.99 -6.85
C VAL A 93 12.43 -16.21 -8.34
N ALA A 94 12.32 -15.17 -9.16
CA ALA A 94 11.83 -15.31 -10.53
C ALA A 94 12.85 -15.90 -11.53
N LEU A 95 14.17 -15.77 -11.28
CA LEU A 95 15.18 -16.19 -12.24
C LEU A 95 15.24 -17.72 -12.40
N PRO A 96 15.33 -18.27 -13.63
CA PRO A 96 15.30 -19.74 -13.85
C PRO A 96 16.38 -20.50 -13.06
N ALA A 97 17.54 -19.88 -12.86
CA ALA A 97 18.64 -20.44 -12.09
C ALA A 97 18.22 -20.81 -10.65
N SER A 98 17.30 -20.06 -10.03
CA SER A 98 16.83 -20.32 -8.65
C SER A 98 16.12 -21.67 -8.53
N TRP A 99 15.41 -22.10 -9.57
CA TRP A 99 14.66 -23.36 -9.59
C TRP A 99 15.42 -24.52 -10.24
N LEU A 100 16.20 -24.24 -11.29
CA LEU A 100 16.89 -25.27 -12.10
C LEU A 100 18.20 -25.76 -11.48
N LEU A 101 18.88 -24.91 -10.71
CA LEU A 101 20.24 -25.17 -10.22
C LEU A 101 20.33 -25.20 -8.70
N SER A 102 19.20 -25.23 -7.98
CA SER A 102 19.18 -25.35 -6.52
C SER A 102 19.78 -26.70 -6.09
N PRO A 103 20.78 -26.74 -5.17
CA PRO A 103 21.20 -25.68 -4.26
C PRO A 103 22.43 -24.84 -4.69
N MET A 104 23.04 -25.12 -5.85
CA MET A 104 24.21 -24.36 -6.38
C MET A 104 23.83 -22.98 -6.97
N SER A 105 22.55 -22.59 -6.88
CA SER A 105 21.98 -21.42 -7.56
C SER A 105 22.18 -20.09 -6.84
N ALA A 106 22.54 -20.09 -5.56
CA ALA A 106 22.55 -18.86 -4.74
C ALA A 106 23.52 -17.81 -5.30
N GLU A 107 24.79 -18.16 -5.50
CA GLU A 107 25.79 -17.24 -6.05
C GLU A 107 25.51 -16.89 -7.53
N ILE A 108 25.07 -17.87 -8.32
CA ILE A 108 24.77 -17.71 -9.75
C ILE A 108 23.61 -16.74 -9.98
N THR A 109 22.62 -16.74 -9.08
CA THR A 109 21.41 -15.88 -9.17
C THR A 109 21.67 -14.50 -8.56
N LEU A 110 22.43 -14.41 -7.46
CA LEU A 110 22.77 -13.14 -6.80
C LEU A 110 23.58 -12.21 -7.70
N VAL A 111 24.59 -12.72 -8.40
CA VAL A 111 25.51 -11.92 -9.23
C VAL A 111 24.78 -11.08 -10.28
N PRO A 112 23.82 -11.59 -11.07
CA PRO A 112 23.04 -10.77 -12.00
C PRO A 112 21.88 -10.01 -11.32
N ALA A 113 21.29 -10.54 -10.23
CA ALA A 113 20.11 -9.93 -9.60
C ALA A 113 20.44 -8.59 -8.90
N VAL A 114 21.57 -8.51 -8.20
CA VAL A 114 22.01 -7.29 -7.50
C VAL A 114 22.19 -6.08 -8.44
N PRO A 115 23.02 -6.14 -9.50
CA PRO A 115 23.21 -5.00 -10.39
C PRO A 115 21.93 -4.67 -11.18
N LEU A 116 21.11 -5.66 -11.52
CA LEU A 116 19.84 -5.43 -12.21
C LEU A 116 18.84 -4.68 -11.31
N ALA A 117 18.68 -5.13 -10.05
CA ALA A 117 17.85 -4.44 -9.07
C ALA A 117 18.36 -3.02 -8.79
N ALA A 118 19.68 -2.85 -8.66
CA ALA A 118 20.30 -1.54 -8.49
C ALA A 118 20.05 -0.62 -9.68
N MET A 119 20.17 -1.13 -10.90
CA MET A 119 19.90 -0.37 -12.12
C MET A 119 18.43 0.06 -12.22
N VAL A 120 17.49 -0.82 -11.92
CA VAL A 120 16.05 -0.49 -11.90
C VAL A 120 15.75 0.57 -10.84
N ALA A 121 16.27 0.38 -9.62
CA ALA A 121 16.04 1.31 -8.51
C ALA A 121 16.67 2.69 -8.75
N ALA A 122 17.92 2.72 -9.21
CA ALA A 122 18.62 3.96 -9.58
C ALA A 122 17.95 4.64 -10.76
N GLY A 123 17.51 3.88 -11.77
CA GLY A 123 16.78 4.39 -12.92
C GLY A 123 15.50 5.10 -12.51
N LEU A 124 14.67 4.47 -11.66
CA LEU A 124 13.44 5.10 -11.17
C LEU A 124 13.73 6.30 -10.26
N TYR A 125 14.75 6.21 -9.40
CA TYR A 125 15.17 7.33 -8.56
C TYR A 125 15.59 8.55 -9.39
N LEU A 126 16.42 8.34 -10.43
CA LEU A 126 16.83 9.40 -11.34
C LEU A 126 15.64 9.96 -12.12
N ALA A 127 14.73 9.10 -12.58
CA ALA A 127 13.50 9.53 -13.26
C ALA A 127 12.65 10.45 -12.37
N LEU A 128 12.49 10.11 -11.08
CA LEU A 128 11.77 10.95 -10.10
C LEU A 128 12.49 12.27 -9.78
N LEU A 129 13.81 12.35 -9.95
CA LEU A 129 14.57 13.58 -9.75
C LEU A 129 14.50 14.51 -10.96
N MET A 130 14.59 13.95 -12.17
CA MET A 130 14.69 14.72 -13.41
C MET A 130 13.34 15.21 -13.89
N ASP A 131 12.37 14.30 -14.02
CA ASP A 131 11.05 14.62 -14.57
C ASP A 131 9.97 13.69 -13.94
N PRO A 132 9.44 14.03 -12.75
CA PRO A 132 8.47 13.19 -12.06
C PRO A 132 7.09 13.31 -12.72
N GLN A 133 6.90 12.66 -13.86
CA GLN A 133 5.61 12.53 -14.53
C GLN A 133 4.69 11.55 -13.79
N TRP A 134 3.38 11.65 -14.00
CA TRP A 134 2.36 10.87 -13.26
C TRP A 134 2.62 9.36 -13.32
N TYR A 135 3.00 8.81 -14.47
CA TYR A 135 3.24 7.37 -14.64
C TYR A 135 4.51 6.89 -13.91
N ILE A 136 5.53 7.75 -13.76
CA ILE A 136 6.76 7.43 -13.01
C ILE A 136 6.45 7.39 -11.51
N VAL A 137 5.69 8.38 -11.06
CA VAL A 137 5.23 8.51 -9.67
C VAL A 137 4.33 7.33 -9.30
N ASP A 138 3.38 6.98 -10.16
CA ASP A 138 2.48 5.85 -9.96
C ASP A 138 3.20 4.51 -10.02
N LEU A 139 4.17 4.32 -10.92
CA LEU A 139 4.97 3.11 -10.96
C LEU A 139 5.78 2.94 -9.65
N ALA A 140 6.41 4.00 -9.18
CA ALA A 140 7.14 3.99 -7.92
C ALA A 140 6.22 3.67 -6.74
N GLY A 141 5.07 4.35 -6.66
CA GLY A 141 4.06 4.13 -5.64
C GLY A 141 3.50 2.70 -5.69
N PHE A 142 3.17 2.19 -6.87
CA PHE A 142 2.62 0.85 -7.08
C PHE A 142 3.57 -0.24 -6.59
N VAL A 143 4.84 -0.18 -6.97
CA VAL A 143 5.84 -1.18 -6.54
C VAL A 143 6.13 -1.05 -5.04
N ALA A 144 6.27 0.18 -4.53
CA ALA A 144 6.48 0.42 -3.11
C ALA A 144 5.28 -0.07 -2.27
N ALA A 145 4.05 0.13 -2.74
CA ALA A 145 2.85 -0.37 -2.08
C ALA A 145 2.83 -1.90 -2.06
N GLY A 146 3.07 -2.56 -3.19
CA GLY A 146 3.11 -4.03 -3.25
C GLY A 146 4.14 -4.64 -2.30
N GLY A 147 5.37 -4.09 -2.30
CA GLY A 147 6.43 -4.52 -1.39
C GLY A 147 6.10 -4.26 0.08
N LEU A 148 5.58 -3.07 0.41
CA LEU A 148 5.23 -2.71 1.79
C LEU A 148 4.05 -3.53 2.33
N ILE A 149 3.02 -3.76 1.51
CA ILE A 149 1.91 -4.65 1.87
C ILE A 149 2.43 -6.06 2.15
N ALA A 150 3.29 -6.60 1.29
CA ALA A 150 3.87 -7.93 1.46
C ALA A 150 4.65 -8.01 2.78
N ILE A 151 5.59 -7.10 3.02
CA ILE A 151 6.44 -7.07 4.24
C ILE A 151 5.60 -6.93 5.50
N LEU A 152 4.66 -5.99 5.54
CA LEU A 152 3.84 -5.77 6.74
C LEU A 152 2.86 -6.93 6.97
N GLY A 153 2.27 -7.48 5.90
CA GLY A 153 1.36 -8.61 5.99
C GLY A 153 2.03 -9.91 6.44
N ILE A 154 3.27 -10.17 6.03
CA ILE A 154 4.05 -11.32 6.53
C ILE A 154 4.56 -11.10 7.96
N SER A 155 4.65 -9.85 8.41
CA SER A 155 5.19 -9.50 9.73
C SER A 155 4.15 -9.58 10.84
N PHE A 156 2.87 -9.35 10.54
CA PHE A 156 1.82 -9.24 11.55
C PHE A 156 0.74 -10.32 11.38
N ALA A 157 0.43 -11.02 12.47
CA ALA A 157 -0.71 -11.92 12.56
C ALA A 157 -2.03 -11.14 12.62
N ILE A 158 -3.16 -11.86 12.58
CA ILE A 158 -4.50 -11.27 12.41
C ILE A 158 -4.84 -10.22 13.48
N LEU A 159 -4.61 -10.50 14.77
CA LEU A 159 -4.97 -9.60 15.87
C LEU A 159 -4.24 -8.25 15.80
N PRO A 160 -2.89 -8.21 15.72
CA PRO A 160 -2.12 -7.01 15.37
C PRO A 160 -2.70 -6.18 14.23
N VAL A 161 -3.06 -6.83 13.12
CA VAL A 161 -3.57 -6.16 11.92
C VAL A 161 -4.97 -5.59 12.16
N PHE A 162 -5.84 -6.30 12.87
CA PHE A 162 -7.16 -5.77 13.26
C PHE A 162 -7.03 -4.48 14.07
N ILE A 163 -6.16 -4.47 15.07
CA ILE A 163 -5.89 -3.29 15.89
C ILE A 163 -5.34 -2.15 15.02
N LEU A 164 -4.39 -2.45 14.13
CA LEU A 164 -3.83 -1.49 13.17
C LEU A 164 -4.92 -0.84 12.32
N LEU A 165 -5.75 -1.64 11.66
CA LEU A 165 -6.79 -1.17 10.74
C LEU A 165 -7.84 -0.31 11.47
N ILE A 166 -8.30 -0.76 12.65
CA ILE A 166 -9.30 -0.03 13.44
C ILE A 166 -8.71 1.28 13.96
N ALA A 167 -7.52 1.26 14.54
CA ALA A 167 -6.86 2.45 15.08
C ALA A 167 -6.61 3.49 13.99
N LEU A 168 -6.09 3.09 12.83
CA LEU A 168 -5.83 4.00 11.71
C LEU A 168 -7.12 4.51 11.05
N ALA A 169 -8.18 3.70 10.97
CA ALA A 169 -9.50 4.16 10.52
C ALA A 169 -10.08 5.24 11.44
N VAL A 170 -10.02 5.02 12.77
CA VAL A 170 -10.47 6.02 13.76
C VAL A 170 -9.62 7.29 13.67
N TYR A 171 -8.30 7.16 13.58
CA TYR A 171 -7.41 8.29 13.42
C TYR A 171 -7.73 9.10 12.15
N ASP A 172 -7.88 8.45 11.00
CA ASP A 172 -8.19 9.11 9.73
C ASP A 172 -9.53 9.87 9.79
N ALA A 173 -10.57 9.26 10.38
CA ALA A 173 -11.85 9.93 10.61
C ALA A 173 -11.69 11.19 11.47
N ILE A 174 -10.92 11.12 12.55
CA ILE A 174 -10.64 12.28 13.42
C ILE A 174 -9.81 13.33 12.67
N ALA A 175 -8.79 12.89 11.94
CA ALA A 175 -7.84 13.76 11.26
C ALA A 175 -8.48 14.53 10.08
N VAL A 176 -9.46 13.91 9.41
CA VAL A 176 -10.19 14.52 8.29
C VAL A 176 -11.35 15.38 8.79
N TYR A 177 -12.24 14.85 9.65
CA TYR A 177 -13.46 15.58 10.04
C TYR A 177 -13.22 16.61 11.13
N ARG A 178 -12.31 16.34 12.07
CA ARG A 178 -12.11 17.18 13.26
C ARG A 178 -10.89 18.10 13.13
N THR A 179 -9.69 17.54 12.99
CA THR A 179 -8.45 18.35 13.05
C THR A 179 -8.09 19.00 11.72
N LYS A 180 -8.58 18.45 10.61
CA LYS A 180 -8.30 18.88 9.23
C LYS A 180 -6.81 18.97 8.91
N HIS A 181 -5.94 18.35 9.72
CA HIS A 181 -4.49 18.40 9.56
C HIS A 181 -4.05 17.65 8.30
N MET A 182 -4.67 16.49 8.01
CA MET A 182 -4.36 15.72 6.80
C MET A 182 -4.70 16.48 5.50
N ILE A 183 -5.65 17.42 5.56
CA ILE A 183 -5.97 18.27 4.40
C ILE A 183 -4.82 19.24 4.10
N ARG A 184 -4.22 19.86 5.12
CA ARG A 184 -3.08 20.77 4.95
C ARG A 184 -1.79 20.05 4.54
N LEU A 185 -1.61 18.80 4.99
CA LEU A 185 -0.46 18.00 4.61
C LEU A 185 -0.48 17.64 3.11
N ALA A 186 -1.66 17.37 2.57
CA ALA A 186 -1.82 16.99 1.17
C ALA A 186 -1.26 18.07 0.23
N ASP A 187 -1.45 19.35 0.54
CA ASP A 187 -0.89 20.47 -0.25
C ASP A 187 0.64 20.44 -0.29
N ILE A 188 1.28 20.31 0.88
CA ILE A 188 2.75 20.26 1.01
C ILE A 188 3.33 19.04 0.29
N VAL A 189 2.64 17.91 0.37
CA VAL A 189 3.04 16.64 -0.26
C VAL A 189 3.02 16.74 -1.79
N THR A 190 1.98 17.35 -2.36
CA THR A 190 1.86 17.53 -3.81
C THR A 190 2.91 18.51 -4.34
N GLU A 191 3.24 19.57 -3.60
CA GLU A 191 4.35 20.46 -3.92
C GLU A 191 5.71 19.72 -3.97
N MET A 192 5.90 18.74 -3.07
CA MET A 192 7.13 17.91 -3.07
C MET A 192 7.18 16.87 -4.19
N LYS A 193 6.07 16.64 -4.92
CA LYS A 193 5.93 15.64 -6.01
C LYS A 193 6.41 14.24 -5.62
N LEU A 194 6.15 13.86 -4.37
CA LEU A 194 6.54 12.55 -3.85
C LEU A 194 5.57 11.45 -4.30
N PRO A 195 6.04 10.22 -4.54
CA PRO A 195 5.21 9.06 -4.88
C PRO A 195 4.51 8.47 -3.65
N ILE A 196 3.80 9.33 -2.92
CA ILE A 196 2.97 8.99 -1.77
C ILE A 196 1.47 9.19 -2.06
N LEU A 197 1.16 9.61 -3.28
CA LEU A 197 -0.18 9.67 -3.86
C LEU A 197 -0.13 8.94 -5.21
N MET A 198 -1.17 8.17 -5.53
CA MET A 198 -1.42 7.66 -6.87
C MET A 198 -2.26 8.67 -7.65
N VAL A 199 -1.95 8.86 -8.93
CA VAL A 199 -2.45 9.93 -9.79
C VAL A 199 -2.99 9.35 -11.09
N MET A 200 -4.31 9.39 -11.25
CA MET A 200 -4.95 8.97 -12.51
C MET A 200 -5.48 10.19 -13.28
N PRO A 201 -4.83 10.57 -14.39
CA PRO A 201 -5.26 11.70 -15.20
C PRO A 201 -6.47 11.36 -16.08
N GLU A 202 -7.13 12.38 -16.61
CA GLU A 202 -8.21 12.23 -17.58
C GLU A 202 -7.71 11.93 -19.01
N SER A 203 -6.53 12.46 -19.35
CA SER A 203 -5.84 12.21 -20.62
C SER A 203 -4.38 11.81 -20.35
N ALA A 204 -3.80 11.03 -21.28
CA ALA A 204 -2.40 10.59 -21.16
C ALA A 204 -1.40 11.75 -21.20
N ASP A 205 -1.75 12.83 -21.91
CA ASP A 205 -0.93 14.04 -22.08
C ASP A 205 -0.96 14.99 -20.86
N TYR A 206 -1.47 14.52 -19.72
CA TYR A 206 -1.50 15.30 -18.49
C TYR A 206 -0.09 15.51 -17.93
N ASP A 207 0.32 16.77 -17.81
CA ASP A 207 1.58 17.14 -17.19
C ASP A 207 1.42 17.27 -15.67
N TYR A 208 1.95 16.29 -14.93
CA TYR A 208 1.93 16.31 -13.47
C TYR A 208 2.92 17.34 -12.89
N THR A 209 3.95 17.71 -13.65
CA THR A 209 4.94 18.67 -13.16
C THR A 209 4.38 20.10 -13.08
N ALA A 210 3.37 20.41 -13.89
CA ALA A 210 2.64 21.67 -13.86
C ALA A 210 1.34 21.60 -13.01
N ALA A 211 1.12 20.51 -12.28
CA ALA A 211 -0.12 20.32 -11.52
C ALA A 211 -0.26 21.39 -10.40
N PRO A 212 -1.43 22.05 -10.27
CA PRO A 212 -1.68 22.99 -9.19
C PRO A 212 -1.80 22.26 -7.84
N PRO A 213 -1.65 22.97 -6.71
CA PRO A 213 -1.86 22.41 -5.38
C PRO A 213 -3.24 21.72 -5.23
N LEU A 214 -3.32 20.69 -4.39
CA LEU A 214 -4.55 19.91 -4.20
C LEU A 214 -5.71 20.75 -3.65
N SER A 215 -5.43 21.76 -2.83
CA SER A 215 -6.41 22.71 -2.31
C SER A 215 -7.10 23.52 -3.41
N GLU A 216 -6.37 23.91 -4.46
CA GLU A 216 -6.95 24.59 -5.62
C GLU A 216 -7.73 23.61 -6.49
N THR A 217 -7.16 22.43 -6.76
CA THR A 217 -7.83 21.34 -7.48
C THR A 217 -9.16 20.95 -6.81
N ARG A 218 -9.24 21.06 -5.48
CA ARG A 218 -10.45 20.74 -4.72
C ARG A 218 -11.58 21.77 -4.91
N LYS A 219 -11.24 23.04 -5.15
CA LYS A 219 -12.22 24.12 -5.40
C LYS A 219 -12.89 23.97 -6.76
N VAL A 220 -12.22 23.30 -7.70
CA VAL A 220 -12.74 22.99 -9.03
C VAL A 220 -13.79 21.87 -8.94
N PRO A 221 -14.93 21.98 -9.65
CA PRO A 221 -15.91 20.92 -9.78
C PRO A 221 -15.25 19.60 -10.17
N ILE A 222 -15.71 18.47 -9.61
CA ILE A 222 -15.11 17.14 -9.85
C ILE A 222 -15.02 16.80 -11.36
N GLU A 223 -15.94 17.34 -12.16
CA GLU A 223 -16.05 17.17 -13.61
C GLU A 223 -14.92 17.85 -14.38
N GLU A 224 -14.40 18.95 -13.84
CA GLU A 224 -13.39 19.79 -14.47
C GLU A 224 -11.98 19.49 -13.93
N ARG A 225 -11.85 18.59 -12.94
CA ARG A 225 -10.55 18.21 -12.39
C ARG A 225 -9.77 17.41 -13.42
N ALA A 226 -8.57 17.83 -13.80
CA ALA A 226 -7.75 17.10 -14.77
C ALA A 226 -7.20 15.73 -14.28
N ALA A 227 -7.10 15.51 -12.97
CA ALA A 227 -6.60 14.26 -12.39
C ALA A 227 -7.27 13.90 -11.06
N THR A 228 -7.32 12.60 -10.74
CA THR A 228 -7.83 12.06 -9.47
C THR A 228 -6.69 11.49 -8.65
N PHE A 229 -6.68 11.79 -7.35
CA PHE A 229 -5.63 11.42 -6.43
C PHE A 229 -6.14 10.42 -5.40
N MET A 230 -5.30 9.45 -5.03
CA MET A 230 -5.55 8.50 -3.94
C MET A 230 -4.30 8.37 -3.06
N GLY A 231 -4.47 8.31 -1.75
CA GLY A 231 -3.35 8.13 -0.83
C GLY A 231 -2.71 6.75 -0.98
N LEU A 232 -1.37 6.67 -0.99
CA LEU A 232 -0.68 5.38 -0.99
C LEU A 232 -1.06 4.54 0.24
N GLY A 233 -1.23 5.19 1.40
CA GLY A 233 -1.68 4.55 2.64
C GLY A 233 -3.06 3.90 2.52
N ASP A 234 -3.97 4.47 1.72
CA ASP A 234 -5.31 3.93 1.49
C ASP A 234 -5.27 2.59 0.72
N VAL A 235 -4.22 2.39 -0.08
CA VAL A 235 -3.94 1.12 -0.78
C VAL A 235 -3.25 0.14 0.16
N VAL A 236 -2.24 0.61 0.88
CA VAL A 236 -1.37 -0.24 1.71
C VAL A 236 -2.11 -0.81 2.91
N ILE A 237 -2.78 0.01 3.72
CA ILE A 237 -3.29 -0.40 5.03
C ILE A 237 -4.31 -1.55 4.94
N PRO A 238 -5.35 -1.51 4.08
CA PRO A 238 -6.26 -2.64 3.91
C PRO A 238 -5.55 -3.89 3.36
N GLY A 239 -4.57 -3.71 2.48
CA GLY A 239 -3.81 -4.80 1.87
C GLY A 239 -3.02 -5.64 2.90
N ILE A 240 -2.60 -5.04 4.02
CA ILE A 240 -1.92 -5.75 5.10
C ILE A 240 -2.78 -6.91 5.60
N LEU A 241 -4.09 -6.71 5.75
CA LEU A 241 -5.02 -7.76 6.17
C LEU A 241 -5.14 -8.86 5.12
N VAL A 242 -5.14 -8.52 3.84
CA VAL A 242 -5.21 -9.49 2.74
C VAL A 242 -4.01 -10.42 2.76
N VAL A 243 -2.79 -9.89 2.85
CA VAL A 243 -1.58 -10.72 2.93
C VAL A 243 -1.50 -11.47 4.27
N SER A 244 -1.83 -10.82 5.39
CA SER A 244 -1.82 -11.45 6.70
C SER A 244 -2.78 -12.65 6.77
N ALA A 245 -3.99 -12.50 6.23
CA ALA A 245 -4.96 -13.59 6.12
C ALA A 245 -4.42 -14.76 5.30
N PHE A 246 -3.77 -14.49 4.16
CA PHE A 246 -3.19 -15.52 3.31
C PHE A 246 -2.06 -16.30 4.01
N ILE A 247 -1.22 -15.59 4.78
CA ILE A 247 0.01 -16.11 5.39
C ILE A 247 -0.22 -16.82 6.73
N TRP A 248 -1.15 -16.32 7.55
CA TRP A 248 -1.31 -16.74 8.94
C TRP A 248 -2.53 -17.61 9.21
N LEU A 249 -3.52 -17.65 8.31
CA LEU A 249 -4.65 -18.57 8.45
C LEU A 249 -4.29 -20.00 7.98
N PRO A 250 -4.96 -21.02 8.54
CA PRO A 250 -4.82 -22.39 8.06
C PRO A 250 -5.12 -22.50 6.56
N SER A 251 -4.38 -23.34 5.84
CA SER A 251 -4.60 -23.49 4.40
C SER A 251 -5.73 -24.47 4.07
N SER A 252 -6.20 -25.25 5.04
CA SER A 252 -7.29 -26.23 4.92
C SER A 252 -8.61 -25.68 5.47
N PRO A 253 -9.76 -26.06 4.88
CA PRO A 253 -9.93 -26.93 3.70
C PRO A 253 -9.51 -26.25 2.39
N ARG A 254 -9.29 -27.03 1.32
CA ARG A 254 -9.17 -26.48 -0.04
C ARG A 254 -10.56 -26.43 -0.68
N ILE A 255 -10.95 -25.26 -1.19
CA ILE A 255 -12.24 -25.02 -1.85
C ILE A 255 -11.95 -24.63 -3.29
N LEU A 256 -12.52 -25.34 -4.26
CA LEU A 256 -12.27 -25.12 -5.70
C LEU A 256 -10.77 -25.06 -6.05
N GLY A 257 -9.94 -25.87 -5.39
CA GLY A 257 -8.49 -25.93 -5.61
C GLY A 257 -7.66 -24.84 -4.93
N LEU A 258 -8.29 -23.78 -4.38
CA LEU A 258 -7.62 -22.72 -3.63
C LEU A 258 -7.64 -23.00 -2.11
N SER A 259 -6.65 -22.49 -1.38
CA SER A 259 -6.61 -22.64 0.08
C SER A 259 -7.69 -21.81 0.78
N ALA A 260 -8.17 -22.29 1.92
CA ALA A 260 -9.11 -21.53 2.77
C ALA A 260 -8.56 -20.13 3.12
N SER A 261 -7.27 -20.04 3.47
CA SER A 261 -6.59 -18.76 3.74
C SER A 261 -6.65 -17.79 2.56
N LEU A 262 -6.49 -18.28 1.32
CA LEU A 262 -6.54 -17.44 0.12
C LEU A 262 -7.96 -16.95 -0.14
N TRP A 263 -8.97 -17.78 0.06
CA TRP A 263 -10.35 -17.32 -0.05
C TRP A 263 -10.69 -16.21 0.93
N VAL A 264 -10.25 -16.32 2.19
CA VAL A 264 -10.45 -15.25 3.18
C VAL A 264 -9.68 -13.98 2.80
N ALA A 265 -8.45 -14.12 2.28
CA ALA A 265 -7.70 -12.99 1.74
C ALA A 265 -8.43 -12.30 0.58
N LEU A 266 -8.99 -13.07 -0.37
CA LEU A 266 -9.81 -12.55 -1.46
C LEU A 266 -11.11 -11.93 -0.96
N GLY A 267 -11.73 -12.49 0.08
CA GLY A 267 -12.89 -11.92 0.75
C GLY A 267 -12.59 -10.54 1.35
N ALA A 268 -11.45 -10.40 2.03
CA ALA A 268 -10.97 -9.13 2.55
C ALA A 268 -10.66 -8.12 1.42
N LEU A 269 -10.01 -8.56 0.33
CA LEU A 269 -9.78 -7.73 -0.86
C LEU A 269 -11.11 -7.24 -1.45
N VAL A 270 -12.05 -8.14 -1.72
CA VAL A 270 -13.37 -7.81 -2.28
C VAL A 270 -14.13 -6.86 -1.35
N GLY A 271 -14.08 -7.10 -0.04
CA GLY A 271 -14.66 -6.21 0.95
C GLY A 271 -14.07 -4.80 0.90
N SER A 272 -12.75 -4.68 0.77
CA SER A 272 -12.09 -3.37 0.64
C SER A 272 -12.46 -2.66 -0.67
N LEU A 273 -12.64 -3.41 -1.77
CA LEU A 273 -13.10 -2.88 -3.06
C LEU A 273 -14.54 -2.38 -2.99
N VAL A 274 -15.42 -3.08 -2.28
CA VAL A 274 -16.78 -2.61 -1.99
C VAL A 274 -16.72 -1.32 -1.16
N GLY A 275 -15.85 -1.28 -0.15
CA GLY A 275 -15.57 -0.07 0.63
C GLY A 275 -15.10 1.10 -0.23
N TYR A 276 -14.18 0.84 -1.17
CA TYR A 276 -13.70 1.81 -2.16
C TYR A 276 -14.85 2.33 -3.03
N ALA A 277 -15.68 1.45 -3.57
CA ALA A 277 -16.82 1.85 -4.39
C ALA A 277 -17.81 2.76 -3.62
N VAL A 278 -18.07 2.45 -2.35
CA VAL A 278 -18.91 3.28 -1.47
C VAL A 278 -18.26 4.64 -1.21
N LEU A 279 -16.96 4.67 -0.88
CA LEU A 279 -16.19 5.90 -0.68
C LEU A 279 -16.26 6.78 -1.92
N MET A 280 -15.98 6.23 -3.10
CA MET A 280 -15.95 6.98 -4.34
C MET A 280 -17.33 7.48 -4.75
N ARG A 281 -18.40 6.76 -4.41
CA ARG A 281 -19.76 7.27 -4.57
C ARG A 281 -20.03 8.51 -3.71
N ARG A 282 -19.50 8.59 -2.49
CA ARG A 282 -19.63 9.78 -1.61
C ARG A 282 -18.73 10.92 -2.05
N VAL A 283 -17.47 10.63 -2.41
CA VAL A 283 -16.54 11.63 -2.94
C VAL A 283 -17.11 12.29 -4.20
N ASN A 284 -17.79 11.53 -5.06
CA ASN A 284 -18.48 12.06 -6.24
C ASN A 284 -19.61 13.06 -5.92
N ARG A 285 -20.14 13.06 -4.69
CA ARG A 285 -21.12 14.05 -4.24
C ARG A 285 -20.49 15.36 -3.75
N GLY A 286 -19.16 15.50 -3.85
CA GLY A 286 -18.44 16.70 -3.44
C GLY A 286 -17.97 16.71 -1.99
N GLU A 287 -18.22 15.64 -1.23
CA GLU A 287 -17.86 15.55 0.18
C GLU A 287 -16.41 15.09 0.37
N ALA A 288 -15.64 15.83 1.18
CA ALA A 288 -14.35 15.34 1.65
C ALA A 288 -14.60 14.23 2.70
N GLN A 289 -14.19 13.01 2.38
CA GLN A 289 -14.42 11.82 3.21
C GLN A 289 -13.08 11.25 3.68
N ALA A 290 -13.08 10.71 4.90
CA ALA A 290 -11.99 9.89 5.42
C ALA A 290 -11.96 8.56 4.65
N GLY A 291 -10.82 8.19 4.08
CA GLY A 291 -10.69 7.03 3.19
C GLY A 291 -10.64 5.71 3.96
N LEU A 292 -9.78 5.64 4.98
CA LEU A 292 -9.50 4.41 5.73
C LEU A 292 -10.73 3.81 6.42
N PRO A 293 -11.69 4.57 6.99
CA PRO A 293 -12.92 3.99 7.54
C PRO A 293 -13.70 3.11 6.56
N PHE A 294 -13.82 3.51 5.30
CA PHE A 294 -14.54 2.73 4.30
C PHE A 294 -13.72 1.55 3.81
N LEU A 295 -12.42 1.77 3.56
CA LEU A 295 -11.54 0.75 3.00
C LEU A 295 -11.20 -0.34 4.02
N ASN A 296 -10.76 0.05 5.22
CA ASN A 296 -10.48 -0.87 6.32
C ASN A 296 -11.77 -1.53 6.81
N GLY A 297 -12.86 -0.76 6.95
CA GLY A 297 -14.16 -1.30 7.34
C GLY A 297 -14.66 -2.35 6.36
N GLY A 298 -14.58 -2.06 5.06
CA GLY A 298 -14.89 -3.02 4.00
C GLY A 298 -14.01 -4.27 4.06
N ALA A 299 -12.69 -4.10 4.22
CA ALA A 299 -11.75 -5.21 4.32
C ALA A 299 -12.04 -6.12 5.53
N LEU A 300 -12.32 -5.53 6.70
CA LEU A 300 -12.68 -6.26 7.91
C LEU A 300 -14.00 -7.02 7.76
N VAL A 301 -15.03 -6.39 7.17
CA VAL A 301 -16.32 -7.06 6.93
C VAL A 301 -16.15 -8.21 5.93
N GLY A 302 -15.44 -7.98 4.83
CA GLY A 302 -15.13 -9.01 3.84
C GLY A 302 -14.37 -10.19 4.43
N TYR A 303 -13.35 -9.89 5.25
CA TYR A 303 -12.60 -10.90 6.01
C TYR A 303 -13.55 -11.72 6.91
N ILE A 304 -14.34 -11.06 7.76
CA ILE A 304 -15.20 -11.71 8.75
C ILE A 304 -16.23 -12.61 8.06
N LEU A 305 -16.90 -12.11 7.02
CA LEU A 305 -17.92 -12.87 6.29
C LEU A 305 -17.34 -14.12 5.64
N THR A 306 -16.22 -13.97 4.92
CA THR A 306 -15.60 -15.11 4.24
C THR A 306 -14.94 -16.08 5.23
N PHE A 307 -14.39 -15.59 6.33
CA PHE A 307 -13.86 -16.43 7.40
C PHE A 307 -14.94 -17.31 8.02
N LEU A 308 -16.08 -16.71 8.41
CA LEU A 308 -17.21 -17.43 8.98
C LEU A 308 -17.76 -18.48 8.01
N LEU A 309 -17.86 -18.14 6.72
CA LEU A 309 -18.37 -19.03 5.68
C LEU A 309 -17.46 -20.24 5.44
N ILE A 310 -16.15 -20.08 5.61
CA ILE A 310 -15.17 -21.13 5.28
C ILE A 310 -14.81 -21.97 6.50
N TYR A 311 -14.43 -21.33 7.60
CA TYR A 311 -13.98 -22.02 8.81
C TYR A 311 -15.12 -22.38 9.76
N HIS A 312 -16.33 -21.85 9.55
CA HIS A 312 -17.49 -22.11 10.40
C HIS A 312 -17.22 -21.84 11.89
N SER A 313 -16.31 -20.90 12.18
CA SER A 313 -15.84 -20.60 13.53
C SER A 313 -15.88 -19.10 13.81
N ALA A 314 -16.18 -18.74 15.05
CA ALA A 314 -16.22 -17.34 15.50
C ALA A 314 -14.86 -16.86 16.06
N THR A 315 -13.80 -17.66 15.94
CA THR A 315 -12.48 -17.31 16.49
C THR A 315 -11.76 -16.22 15.69
N LEU A 316 -12.19 -16.00 14.43
CA LEU A 316 -11.62 -15.02 13.50
C LEU A 316 -10.10 -15.16 13.32
N GLY A 317 -9.55 -16.35 13.55
CA GLY A 317 -8.10 -16.61 13.49
C GLY A 317 -7.30 -15.90 14.58
N LEU A 318 -7.96 -15.42 15.66
CA LEU A 318 -7.33 -14.69 16.76
C LEU A 318 -6.76 -15.62 17.84
N THR A 319 -7.33 -16.82 17.97
CA THR A 319 -6.81 -17.88 18.83
C THR A 319 -6.04 -18.86 17.96
N GLY A 320 -4.83 -19.26 18.37
CA GLY A 320 -3.98 -20.21 17.63
C GLY A 320 -4.53 -21.63 17.46
N GLY A 321 -5.83 -21.83 17.64
CA GLY A 321 -6.57 -23.04 17.34
C GLY A 321 -7.71 -22.72 16.37
N LEU A 322 -7.63 -23.35 15.20
CA LEU A 322 -8.73 -23.64 14.27
C LEU A 322 -8.72 -25.14 14.02
#